data_AF-A0A1P8KKY6-F1
#
_entry.id   AF-A0A1P8KKY6-F1
#
_cell.length_a   1.000
_cell.length_b   1.000
_cell.length_c   1.000
_cell.angle_alpha   90.00
_cell.angle_beta   90.00
_cell.angle_gamma   90.00
#
_symmetry.space_group_name_H-M   'P 1'
#
loop_
_entity.id
_entity.type
_entity.pdbx_description
1 polymer ?
#
loop_
_entity_poly.entity_id
_entity_poly.type
_entity_poly.pdbx_seq_one_letter_code
_entity_poly.pdbx_strand_id
1 'polypeptide(L)' 'MFVQLNERVFLNLNKITRTKIDHVEDGIRVRFYEGQDQVAKSQRFDDVKKAEKWLKKLLKSA' A
#
# COMPACT_ATOMS: atom_id res chain seq x y z
N MET A 1 -0.10 -14.47 2.14
CA MET A 1 1.32 -14.42 1.76
C MET A 1 1.89 -13.12 2.28
N PHE A 2 3.11 -13.14 2.84
CA PHE A 2 3.72 -11.93 3.41
C PHE A 2 4.58 -11.23 2.38
N VAL A 3 4.38 -9.93 2.21
CA VAL A 3 5.18 -9.08 1.31
C VAL A 3 5.80 -7.95 2.11
N GLN A 4 7.08 -7.70 1.90
CA GLN A 4 7.79 -6.63 2.57
C GLN A 4 7.35 -5.27 1.99
N LEU A 5 6.76 -4.41 2.83
CA LEU A 5 6.38 -3.06 2.46
C LEU A 5 7.53 -2.07 2.61
N ASN A 6 8.33 -2.24 3.66
CA ASN A 6 9.52 -1.45 3.98
C ASN A 6 10.47 -2.29 4.86
N GLU A 7 11.57 -1.70 5.30
CA GLU A 7 12.62 -2.38 6.09
C GLU A 7 12.10 -3.03 7.38
N ARG A 8 10.97 -2.57 7.93
CA ARG A 8 10.46 -2.99 9.25
C ARG A 8 9.07 -3.61 9.21
N VAL A 9 8.40 -3.65 8.06
CA VAL A 9 7.00 -4.05 7.94
C VAL A 9 6.80 -5.07 6.83
N PHE A 10 6.28 -6.23 7.21
CA PHE A 10 5.75 -7.24 6.30
C PHE A 10 4.23 -7.23 6.37
N LEU A 11 3.57 -7.18 5.23
CA LEU A 11 2.12 -7.15 5.10
C LEU A 11 1.60 -8.51 4.64
N ASN A 12 0.60 -9.06 5.34
CA ASN A 12 -0.09 -10.25 4.86
C ASN A 12 -1.18 -9.88 3.86
N LEU A 13 -0.89 -9.99 2.56
CA LEU A 13 -1.83 -9.58 1.51
C LEU A 13 -3.12 -10.40 1.48
N ASN A 14 -3.14 -11.61 2.05
CA ASN A 14 -4.34 -12.46 2.08
C ASN A 14 -5.42 -11.93 3.02
N LYS A 15 -5.06 -11.06 3.97
CA LYS A 15 -6.01 -10.47 4.93
C LYS A 15 -6.54 -9.12 4.46
N ILE A 16 -5.89 -8.51 3.47
CA ILE A 16 -6.25 -7.17 3.01
C ILE A 16 -7.54 -7.22 2.23
N THR A 17 -8.55 -6.51 2.72
CA THR A 17 -9.87 -6.43 2.09
C THR A 17 -9.96 -5.26 1.13
N ARG A 18 -9.18 -4.19 1.35
CA ARG A 18 -9.19 -2.99 0.51
C ARG A 18 -7.84 -2.30 0.49
N THR A 19 -7.45 -1.84 -0.70
CA THR A 19 -6.30 -0.94 -0.89
C THR A 19 -6.79 0.37 -1.49
N LYS A 20 -6.33 1.51 -0.98
CA LYS A 20 -6.73 2.85 -1.44
C LYS A 20 -5.51 3.73 -1.69
N ILE A 21 -5.50 4.46 -2.81
CA ILE A 21 -4.51 5.50 -3.07
C ILE A 21 -5.13 6.82 -2.60
N ASP A 22 -4.55 7.42 -1.56
CA ASP A 22 -5.03 8.66 -0.96
C ASP A 22 -4.04 9.80 -1.19
N HIS A 23 -4.61 10.98 -1.47
CA HIS A 23 -3.89 12.25 -1.35
C HIS A 23 -3.91 12.69 0.11
N VAL A 24 -2.73 12.95 0.65
CA VAL A 24 -2.51 13.61 1.93
C VAL A 24 -1.88 14.98 1.63
N GLU A 25 -1.97 15.95 2.53
CA GLU A 25 -1.44 17.32 2.31
C GLU A 25 0.02 17.34 1.83
N ASP A 26 0.79 16.35 2.26
CA ASP A 26 2.18 16.17 1.84
C ASP A 26 2.33 15.39 0.52
N GLY A 27 1.41 14.51 0.13
CA GLY A 27 1.57 13.78 -1.13
C GLY A 27 0.72 12.53 -1.17
N ILE A 28 1.12 11.55 -1.96
CA ILE A 28 0.26 10.40 -2.24
C ILE A 28 0.75 9.17 -1.50
N ARG A 29 -0.17 8.42 -0.89
CA ARG A 29 0.15 7.17 -0.19
C ARG A 29 -0.88 6.10 -0.51
N VAL A 30 -0.40 4.87 -0.59
CA VAL A 30 -1.23 3.68 -0.67
C VAL A 30 -1.51 3.20 0.75
N ARG A 31 -2.78 3.08 1.11
CA ARG A 31 -3.26 2.60 2.41
C ARG A 31 -3.87 1.22 2.24
N PHE A 32 -3.55 0.31 3.16
CA PHE A 32 -4.04 -1.06 3.18
C PHE A 32 -4.97 -1.25 4.37
N TYR A 33 -6.11 -1.90 4.14
CA TYR A 33 -7.16 -2.09 5.13
C TYR A 33 -7.48 -3.57 5.33
N GLU A 34 -7.65 -3.96 6.58
CA GLU A 34 -8.30 -5.21 6.99
C GLU A 34 -9.67 -4.84 7.56
N GLY A 35 -10.73 -5.04 6.77
CA GLY A 35 -12.05 -4.51 7.09
C GLY A 35 -12.07 -2.98 7.04
N GLN A 36 -12.35 -2.35 8.18
CA GLN A 36 -12.36 -0.89 8.33
C GLN A 36 -11.01 -0.33 8.83
N ASP A 37 -10.16 -1.19 9.40
CA ASP A 37 -8.93 -0.76 10.05
C ASP A 37 -7.80 -0.61 9.04
N GLN A 38 -7.12 0.54 9.09
CA GLN A 38 -5.92 0.76 8.31
C GLN A 38 -4.75 0.06 9.00
N VAL A 39 -4.29 -1.05 8.44
CA VAL A 39 -3.20 -1.85 9.02
C VAL A 39 -1.82 -1.44 8.53
N ALA A 40 -1.73 -0.82 7.35
CA ALA A 40 -0.45 -0.40 6.79
C ALA A 40 -0.59 0.79 5.81
N LYS A 41 0.56 1.41 5.52
CA LYS A 41 0.71 2.43 4.49
C LYS A 41 2.04 2.29 3.77
N SER A 42 2.06 2.63 2.50
CA SER A 42 3.28 2.73 1.70
C SER A 42 4.13 3.95 2.09
N GLN A 43 5.29 4.03 1.46
CA GLN A 43 6.03 5.29 1.30
C GLN A 43 5.19 6.38 0.61
N ARG A 44 5.66 7.62 0.70
CA ARG A 44 5.09 8.78 0.00
C ARG A 44 5.48 8.72 -1.49
N PHE A 45 4.56 9.13 -2.34
CA PHE A 45 4.73 9.27 -3.78
C PHE A 45 4.39 10.70 -4.19
N ASP A 46 5.04 11.16 -5.26
CA ASP A 46 4.81 12.50 -5.82
C ASP A 46 3.56 12.56 -6.70
N ASP A 47 3.21 11.44 -7.35
CA ASP A 47 2.11 11.34 -8.32
C ASP A 47 1.36 10.00 -8.16
N VAL A 48 0.05 10.00 -8.44
CA VAL A 48 -0.86 8.86 -8.38
C VAL A 48 -0.36 7.76 -9.30
N LYS A 49 0.16 8.13 -10.49
CA LYS A 49 0.69 7.16 -11.46
C LYS A 49 1.88 6.38 -10.90
N LYS A 50 2.75 7.04 -10.12
CA LYS A 50 3.88 6.36 -9.45
C LYS A 50 3.38 5.39 -8.39
N ALA A 51 2.41 5.82 -7.58
CA ALA A 51 1.78 4.98 -6.55
C ALA A 51 1.08 3.75 -7.16
N GLU A 52 0.33 3.94 -8.25
CA GLU A 52 -0.38 2.87 -8.95
C GLU A 52 0.58 1.86 -9.57
N LYS A 53 1.65 2.34 -10.24
CA LYS A 53 2.68 1.47 -10.82
C LYS A 53 3.38 0.63 -9.75
N TRP A 54 3.71 1.23 -8.61
CA TRP A 54 4.31 0.53 -7.47
C TRP A 54 3.34 -0.53 -6.91
N LEU A 55 2.06 -0.18 -6.71
CA LEU A 55 1.06 -1.11 -6.20
C LEU A 55 0.85 -2.30 -7.15
N LYS A 56 0.74 -2.06 -8.46
CA LYS A 56 0.63 -3.15 -9.45
C LYS A 56 1.85 -4.07 -9.44
N LYS A 57 3.05 -3.53 -9.25
CA LYS A 57 4.27 -4.34 -9.13
C LYS A 57 4.23 -5.19 -7.85
N LEU A 58 3.84 -4.59 -6.72
CA LEU A 58 3.71 -5.28 -5.43
C LEU A 58 2.73 -6.47 -5.53
N LEU A 59 1.57 -6.25 -6.12
CA LEU A 59 0.51 -7.28 -6.26
C LEU A 59 0.85 -8.36 -7.29
N LYS A 60 1.74 -8.11 -8.26
CA LYS A 60 2.21 -9.13 -9.20
C LYS A 60 3.34 -9.99 -8.63
N SER A 61 4.12 -9.44 -7.70
CA SER A 61 5.15 -10.17 -6.97
C SER A 61 4.58 -10.93 -5.76
N ALA A 62 3.30 -10.72 -5.48
CA ALA A 62 2.52 -11.41 -4.47
C ALA A 62 1.82 -12.66 -5.03
#